data_AF-A0A2H3JS48-F1
#
_entry.id   AF-A0A2H3JS48-F1
#
_cell.length_a   1.000
_cell.length_b   1.000
_cell.length_c   1.000
_cell.angle_alpha   90.00
_cell.angle_beta   90.00
_cell.angle_gamma   90.00
#
_symmetry.space_group_name_H-M   'P 1'
#
loop_
_entity.id
_entity.type
_entity.pdbx_description
1 polymer ?
#
loop_
_entity_poly.entity_id
_entity_poly.type
_entity_poly.pdbx_seq_one_letter_code
_entity_poly.pdbx_strand_id
1 'polypeptide(L)'
;MAVALASSSSSSLPMSEPEPSKAQFAFAQIQGGVYLVQVPPTPPSALLPSSVHVFRHEFITQFRFSHAACVHPAELHILEPIDERHTLYEADKGTVFLARELLARLQTLSRGAMGTAIGDRHARIARAAGKEQWRRPRVAGQVSRAH
;
A
#
# COMPACT_ATOMS: atom_id res chain seq x y z
N MET A 1 -33.33 44.91 -54.10
CA MET A 1 -33.39 43.69 -53.27
C MET A 1 -32.10 42.91 -53.46
N ALA A 2 -31.28 42.77 -52.42
CA ALA A 2 -30.36 41.65 -52.20
C ALA A 2 -29.75 41.80 -50.81
N VAL A 3 -30.12 40.89 -49.91
CA VAL A 3 -29.57 40.74 -48.55
C VAL A 3 -28.34 39.84 -48.65
N ALA A 4 -27.25 40.18 -47.96
CA ALA A 4 -26.11 39.27 -47.76
C ALA A 4 -25.87 39.10 -46.26
N LEU A 5 -26.01 37.86 -45.81
CA LEU A 5 -26.02 37.39 -44.43
C LEU A 5 -24.60 37.23 -43.87
N ALA A 6 -24.51 37.36 -42.55
CA ALA A 6 -23.31 37.33 -41.73
C ALA A 6 -22.45 36.06 -41.92
N SER A 7 -21.13 36.23 -41.92
CA SER A 7 -20.17 35.17 -41.68
C SER A 7 -19.79 35.16 -40.19
N SER A 8 -20.39 34.25 -39.43
CA SER A 8 -19.97 33.95 -38.06
C SER A 8 -18.88 32.89 -38.10
N SER A 9 -17.65 33.29 -37.78
CA SER A 9 -16.53 32.37 -37.57
C SER A 9 -16.80 31.52 -36.34
N SER A 10 -17.18 30.26 -36.57
CA SER A 10 -17.23 29.23 -35.52
C SER A 10 -15.80 28.86 -35.13
N SER A 11 -15.31 29.43 -34.03
CA SER A 11 -14.10 28.96 -33.36
C SER A 11 -14.41 27.62 -32.69
N SER A 12 -14.18 26.52 -33.41
CA SER A 12 -14.16 25.19 -32.82
C SER A 12 -12.94 25.08 -31.90
N LEU A 13 -13.18 25.17 -30.59
CA LEU A 13 -12.19 24.79 -29.58
C LEU A 13 -11.81 23.31 -29.81
N PRO A 14 -10.52 22.94 -29.69
CA PRO A 14 -10.14 21.54 -29.70
C PRO A 14 -10.76 20.86 -28.49
N MET A 15 -11.81 20.08 -28.74
CA MET A 15 -12.33 19.11 -27.78
C MET A 15 -11.16 18.17 -27.48
N SER A 16 -10.58 18.31 -26.28
CA SER A 16 -9.58 17.36 -25.80
C SER A 16 -10.32 16.05 -25.60
N GLU A 17 -10.21 15.17 -26.59
CA GLU A 17 -10.67 13.79 -26.51
C GLU A 17 -10.08 13.19 -25.23
N PRO A 18 -10.88 12.62 -24.32
CA PRO A 18 -10.32 11.96 -23.16
C PRO A 18 -9.57 10.73 -23.68
N GLU A 19 -8.24 10.87 -23.80
CA GLU A 19 -7.31 9.76 -23.98
C GLU A 19 -7.80 8.60 -23.12
N PRO A 20 -7.88 7.36 -23.66
CA PRO A 20 -8.32 6.21 -22.89
C PRO A 20 -7.36 6.07 -21.70
N SER A 21 -7.82 6.55 -20.54
CA SER A 21 -7.02 6.65 -19.34
C SER A 21 -6.51 5.26 -19.01
N LYS A 22 -5.22 5.06 -19.24
CA LYS A 22 -4.56 3.76 -19.07
C LYS A 22 -4.77 3.28 -17.64
N ALA A 23 -4.93 1.97 -17.49
CA ALA A 23 -5.13 1.34 -16.20
C ALA A 23 -3.96 1.69 -15.26
N GLN A 24 -4.25 2.39 -14.16
CA GLN A 24 -3.25 2.76 -13.18
C GLN A 24 -3.16 1.67 -12.10
N PHE A 25 -1.96 1.16 -11.86
CA PHE A 25 -1.72 0.12 -10.87
C PHE A 25 -0.97 0.66 -9.65
N ALA A 26 -1.24 0.08 -8.49
CA ALA A 26 -0.54 0.40 -7.26
C ALA A 26 -0.47 -0.80 -6.32
N PHE A 27 0.53 -0.82 -5.44
CA PHE A 27 0.47 -1.64 -4.23
C PHE A 27 -0.32 -0.89 -3.17
N ALA A 28 -1.33 -1.55 -2.63
CA ALA A 28 -2.19 -1.00 -1.61
C ALA A 28 -2.36 -1.97 -0.45
N GLN A 29 -2.49 -1.42 0.75
CA GLN A 29 -2.93 -2.17 1.91
C GLN A 29 -4.46 -2.12 2.01
N ILE A 30 -5.09 -3.28 2.05
CA ILE A 30 -6.54 -3.46 2.25
C ILE A 30 -6.71 -4.42 3.43
N GLN A 31 -7.40 -3.97 4.49
CA GLN A 31 -7.68 -4.78 5.69
C GLN A 31 -6.43 -5.47 6.28
N GLY A 32 -5.28 -4.78 6.23
CA GLY A 32 -4.01 -5.30 6.76
C GLY A 32 -3.17 -6.12 5.78
N GLY A 33 -3.75 -6.63 4.69
CA GLY A 33 -3.02 -7.32 3.62
C GLY A 33 -2.52 -6.37 2.53
N VAL A 34 -1.40 -6.69 1.87
CA VAL A 34 -0.85 -5.91 0.75
C VAL A 34 -1.18 -6.59 -0.57
N TYR A 35 -1.78 -5.84 -1.49
CA TYR A 35 -2.28 -6.34 -2.76
C TYR A 35 -1.87 -5.44 -3.93
N LEU A 36 -1.82 -6.02 -5.13
CA LEU A 36 -1.80 -5.25 -6.36
C LEU A 36 -3.23 -4.84 -6.69
N VAL A 37 -3.45 -3.54 -6.86
CA VAL A 37 -4.76 -2.99 -7.20
C VAL A 37 -4.70 -2.14 -8.45
N GLN A 38 -5.78 -2.15 -9.21
CA GLN A 38 -6.03 -1.13 -10.24
C GLN A 38 -6.88 -0.03 -9.63
N VAL A 39 -6.36 1.19 -9.66
CA VAL A 39 -7.03 2.38 -9.15
C VAL A 39 -7.78 3.05 -10.29
N PRO A 40 -9.06 3.43 -10.12
CA PRO A 40 -9.76 4.20 -11.14
C PRO A 40 -9.07 5.55 -11.36
N PRO A 41 -9.07 6.08 -12.59
CA PRO A 41 -8.45 7.37 -12.92
C PRO A 41 -9.15 8.55 -12.23
N THR A 42 -10.39 8.36 -11.78
CA THR A 42 -11.12 9.33 -10.99
C THR A 42 -10.62 9.32 -9.54
N PRO A 43 -10.27 10.48 -8.96
CA PRO A 43 -9.78 10.54 -7.59
C PRO A 43 -10.82 9.95 -6.62
N PRO A 44 -10.40 9.13 -5.66
CA PRO A 44 -11.31 8.50 -4.71
C PRO A 44 -12.00 9.59 -3.88
N SER A 45 -13.33 9.65 -3.95
CA SER A 45 -14.11 10.54 -3.09
C SER A 45 -14.09 10.00 -1.66
N ALA A 46 -13.67 10.82 -0.70
CA ALA A 46 -13.56 10.42 0.72
C ALA A 46 -14.89 9.96 1.35
N LEU A 47 -16.01 10.27 0.70
CA LEU A 47 -17.36 9.95 1.16
C LEU A 47 -17.96 8.71 0.51
N LEU A 48 -17.34 8.19 -0.56
CA LEU A 48 -17.89 7.07 -1.33
C LEU A 48 -16.91 5.88 -1.34
N PRO A 49 -17.42 4.65 -1.19
CA PRO A 49 -16.61 3.46 -1.39
C PRO A 49 -15.97 3.48 -2.78
N SER A 50 -14.66 3.27 -2.84
CA SER A 50 -13.93 3.20 -4.10
C SER A 50 -13.98 1.76 -4.62
N SER A 51 -14.45 1.59 -5.85
CA SER A 51 -14.41 0.29 -6.53
C SER A 51 -13.01 0.09 -7.10
N VAL A 52 -12.29 -0.90 -6.56
CA VAL A 52 -10.94 -1.24 -7.01
C VAL A 52 -10.89 -2.70 -7.46
N HIS A 53 -10.06 -2.98 -8.46
CA HIS A 53 -9.81 -4.34 -8.89
C HIS A 53 -8.59 -4.88 -8.16
N VAL A 54 -8.77 -6.03 -7.49
CA VAL A 54 -7.72 -6.70 -6.73
C VAL A 54 -7.14 -7.81 -7.56
N PHE A 55 -5.81 -7.83 -7.67
CA PHE A 55 -5.06 -8.84 -8.40
C PHE A 55 -4.25 -9.70 -7.43
N ARG A 56 -4.30 -11.01 -7.63
CA ARG A 56 -3.58 -11.99 -6.82
C ARG A 56 -2.34 -12.47 -7.58
N HIS A 57 -1.23 -12.59 -6.87
CA HIS A 57 -0.03 -13.23 -7.40
C HIS A 57 -0.30 -14.71 -7.68
N GLU A 58 -0.09 -15.14 -8.92
CA GLU A 58 -0.26 -16.54 -9.32
C GLU A 58 1.11 -17.22 -9.44
N PHE A 59 2.01 -16.69 -10.28
CA PHE A 59 3.36 -17.23 -10.47
C PHE A 59 4.33 -16.20 -11.06
N ILE A 60 5.60 -16.29 -10.66
CA ILE A 60 6.72 -15.45 -11.14
C ILE A 60 6.35 -13.96 -11.01
N THR A 61 5.98 -13.33 -12.11
CA THR A 61 5.61 -11.92 -12.21
C THR A 61 4.16 -11.71 -12.63
N GLN A 62 3.40 -12.80 -12.80
CA GLN A 62 2.01 -12.79 -13.25
C GLN A 62 1.06 -12.63 -12.07
N PHE A 63 0.16 -11.66 -12.22
CA PHE A 63 -0.95 -11.40 -11.33
C PHE A 63 -2.25 -11.56 -12.09
N ARG A 64 -3.18 -12.33 -11.54
CA ARG A 64 -4.49 -12.51 -12.14
C ARG A 64 -5.53 -11.74 -11.37
N PHE A 65 -6.48 -11.16 -12.09
CA PHE A 65 -7.65 -10.55 -11.50
C PHE A 65 -8.33 -11.57 -10.58
N SER A 66 -8.57 -11.15 -9.34
CA SER A 66 -9.25 -11.97 -8.35
C SER A 66 -10.69 -11.55 -8.22
N HIS A 67 -10.94 -10.27 -7.91
CA HIS A 67 -12.27 -9.72 -7.69
C HIS A 67 -12.24 -8.19 -7.70
N ALA A 68 -13.41 -7.58 -7.87
CA ALA A 68 -13.62 -6.17 -7.58
C ALA A 68 -14.07 -6.01 -6.13
N ALA A 69 -13.54 -5.01 -5.43
CA ALA A 69 -13.89 -4.71 -4.07
C ALA A 69 -14.32 -3.24 -3.95
N CYS A 70 -15.41 -2.99 -3.22
CA CYS A 70 -15.80 -1.66 -2.80
C CYS A 70 -15.19 -1.41 -1.43
N VAL A 71 -14.08 -0.68 -1.40
CA VAL A 71 -13.33 -0.44 -0.17
C VAL A 71 -13.58 0.99 0.30
N HIS A 72 -13.86 1.15 1.59
CA HIS A 72 -13.96 2.47 2.18
C HIS A 72 -12.58 3.17 2.10
N PRO A 73 -12.48 4.46 1.78
CA PRO A 73 -11.19 5.15 1.63
C PRO A 73 -10.32 5.07 2.89
N ALA A 74 -10.91 4.95 4.08
CA ALA A 74 -10.16 4.73 5.33
C ALA A 74 -9.51 3.33 5.46
N GLU A 75 -9.94 2.35 4.66
CA GLU A 75 -9.38 1.00 4.64
C GLU A 75 -8.42 0.77 3.46
N LEU A 76 -8.42 1.68 2.48
CA LEU A 76 -7.58 1.62 1.29
C LEU A 76 -6.38 2.57 1.44
N HIS A 77 -5.20 2.00 1.68
CA HIS A 77 -3.97 2.78 1.77
C HIS A 77 -3.07 2.46 0.58
N ILE A 78 -2.93 3.41 -0.35
CA ILE A 78 -1.95 3.30 -1.43
C ILE A 78 -0.56 3.42 -0.84
N LEU A 79 0.25 2.37 -0.96
CA LEU A 79 1.63 2.32 -0.46
C LEU A 79 2.60 2.81 -1.55
N GLU A 80 2.43 2.32 -2.77
CA GLU A 80 3.34 2.61 -3.88
C GLU A 80 2.56 2.59 -5.21
N PRO A 81 2.44 3.74 -5.91
CA PRO A 81 1.95 3.74 -7.28
C PRO A 81 2.97 3.09 -8.22
N ILE A 82 2.50 2.32 -9.19
CA ILE A 82 3.35 1.61 -10.14
C ILE A 82 3.35 2.35 -11.48
N ASP A 83 4.55 2.66 -11.97
CA ASP A 83 4.76 3.23 -13.29
C ASP A 83 4.40 2.22 -14.38
N GLU A 84 3.66 2.68 -15.39
CA GLU A 84 3.22 1.91 -16.56
C GLU A 84 4.37 1.13 -17.22
N ARG A 85 5.59 1.66 -17.19
CA ARG A 85 6.79 1.03 -17.78
C ARG A 85 7.15 -0.31 -17.15
N HIS A 86 6.69 -0.56 -15.93
CA HIS A 86 6.95 -1.77 -15.16
C HIS A 86 5.76 -2.73 -15.14
N THR A 87 4.70 -2.42 -15.90
CA THR A 87 3.47 -3.22 -15.97
C THR A 87 3.13 -3.55 -17.41
N LEU A 88 2.73 -4.79 -17.67
CA LEU A 88 2.05 -5.18 -18.89
C LEU A 88 0.67 -5.71 -18.51
N TYR A 89 -0.38 -4.96 -18.86
CA TYR A 89 -1.76 -5.35 -18.56
C TYR A 89 -2.47 -5.90 -19.80
N GLU A 90 -2.87 -7.16 -19.73
CA GLU A 90 -3.70 -7.84 -20.72
C GLU A 90 -5.15 -7.83 -20.23
N ALA A 91 -5.90 -6.79 -20.59
CA ALA A 91 -7.27 -6.59 -20.12
C ALA A 91 -8.21 -7.75 -20.47
N ASP A 92 -8.11 -8.29 -21.69
CA ASP A 92 -8.93 -9.42 -22.17
C ASP A 92 -8.76 -10.69 -21.32
N LYS A 93 -7.59 -10.84 -20.70
CA LYS A 93 -7.24 -11.99 -19.86
C LYS A 93 -7.34 -11.68 -18.37
N GLY A 94 -7.60 -10.43 -18.00
CA GLY A 94 -7.52 -9.96 -16.61
C GLY A 94 -6.16 -10.25 -15.97
N THR A 95 -5.07 -10.13 -16.73
CA THR A 95 -3.73 -10.52 -16.27
C THR A 95 -2.77 -9.34 -16.32
N VAL A 96 -2.01 -9.14 -15.24
CA VAL A 96 -0.99 -8.10 -15.13
C VAL A 96 0.36 -8.76 -14.89
N PHE A 97 1.35 -8.44 -15.72
CA PHE A 97 2.73 -8.79 -15.48
C PHE A 97 3.48 -7.62 -14.88
N LEU A 98 4.16 -7.84 -13.76
CA LEU A 98 4.99 -6.83 -13.11
C LEU A 98 6.48 -7.07 -13.39
N ALA A 99 7.28 -6.01 -13.38
CA ALA A 99 8.72 -6.14 -13.32
C ALA A 99 9.15 -6.93 -12.06
N ARG A 100 10.23 -7.72 -12.14
CA ARG A 100 10.66 -8.60 -11.03
C ARG A 100 11.03 -7.79 -9.78
N GLU A 101 11.54 -6.59 -9.96
CA GLU A 101 11.91 -5.66 -8.91
C GLU A 101 10.69 -5.23 -8.09
N LEU A 102 9.51 -5.10 -8.71
CA LEU A 102 8.27 -4.79 -8.01
C LEU A 102 7.79 -5.96 -7.16
N LEU A 103 8.07 -7.20 -7.57
CA LEU A 103 7.76 -8.37 -6.75
C LEU A 103 8.57 -8.38 -5.45
N ALA A 104 9.85 -8.00 -5.52
CA ALA A 104 10.72 -7.90 -4.35
C ALA A 104 10.24 -6.78 -3.40
N ARG A 105 9.77 -5.66 -3.94
CA ARG A 105 9.13 -4.59 -3.16
C ARG A 105 7.84 -5.07 -2.49
N LEU A 106 6.96 -5.75 -3.23
CA LEU A 106 5.72 -6.32 -2.69
C LEU A 106 5.99 -7.27 -1.52
N GLN A 107 6.98 -8.16 -1.65
CA GLN A 107 7.40 -9.05 -0.57
C GLN A 107 7.90 -8.29 0.66
N THR A 108 8.62 -7.18 0.45
CA THR A 108 9.11 -6.33 1.54
C THR A 108 7.96 -5.63 2.26
N LEU A 109 7.02 -5.05 1.50
CA LEU A 109 5.82 -4.40 2.04
C LEU A 109 4.93 -5.38 2.80
N SER A 110 4.73 -6.59 2.26
CA SER A 110 3.92 -7.63 2.91
C SER A 110 4.52 -8.12 4.23
N ARG A 111 5.86 -8.19 4.34
CA ARG A 111 6.53 -8.55 5.60
C ARG A 111 6.36 -7.47 6.66
N GLY A 112 6.41 -6.19 6.27
CA GLY A 112 6.16 -5.06 7.15
C GLY A 112 4.72 -5.01 7.68
N ALA A 113 3.74 -5.24 6.79
CA ALA A 113 2.32 -5.26 7.15
C ALA A 113 1.92 -6.39 8.12
N MET A 114 2.62 -7.52 8.07
CA MET A 114 2.39 -8.65 8.98
C MET A 114 3.07 -8.47 10.35
N GLY A 115 4.13 -7.65 10.41
CA GLY A 115 4.89 -7.36 11.64
C GLY A 115 4.09 -6.60 12.70
N THR A 116 3.04 -5.89 12.32
CA THR A 116 2.16 -5.15 13.24
C THR A 116 1.00 -5.99 13.80
N ALA A 117 0.74 -7.19 13.27
CA ALA A 117 -0.38 -8.02 13.72
C ALA A 117 0.03 -9.17 14.67
N ILE A 118 1.30 -9.59 14.67
CA ILE A 118 1.81 -10.74 15.46
C ILE A 118 3.02 -10.36 16.35
N GLY A 119 3.56 -9.14 16.22
CA GLY A 119 4.84 -8.73 16.85
C GLY A 119 4.79 -8.13 18.26
N ASP A 120 3.64 -7.72 18.79
CA ASP A 120 3.56 -6.95 20.05
C ASP A 120 3.70 -7.77 21.35
N ARG A 121 4.06 -9.06 21.26
CA ARG A 121 4.29 -9.90 22.46
C ARG A 121 5.75 -10.00 22.92
N HIS A 122 6.74 -9.67 22.09
CA HIS A 122 8.16 -9.90 22.45
C HIS A 122 8.95 -8.62 22.80
N ALA A 123 8.39 -7.41 22.62
CA ALA A 123 9.09 -6.16 22.89
C ALA A 123 8.89 -5.58 24.31
N ARG A 124 8.48 -6.39 25.30
CA ARG A 124 8.35 -5.96 26.71
C ARG A 124 9.31 -6.62 27.71
N ILE A 125 10.31 -7.37 27.25
CA ILE A 125 11.30 -8.04 28.14
C ILE A 125 12.72 -7.45 28.03
N ALA A 126 12.88 -6.24 27.46
CA ALA A 126 14.21 -5.62 27.29
C ALA A 126 14.33 -4.19 27.84
N ARG A 127 13.37 -3.73 28.66
CA ARG A 127 13.43 -2.38 29.29
C ARG A 127 13.16 -2.34 30.80
N ALA A 128 13.27 -3.47 31.48
CA ALA A 128 13.23 -3.55 32.94
C ALA A 128 14.50 -4.18 33.55
N ALA A 129 15.53 -4.47 32.75
CA ALA A 129 16.79 -5.04 33.22
C ALA A 129 17.84 -3.93 33.33
N GLY A 130 17.87 -3.27 34.48
CA GLY A 130 18.99 -2.45 34.89
C GLY A 130 18.55 -1.11 35.39
N LYS A 131 18.11 -1.06 36.66
CA LYS A 131 18.71 -0.28 37.77
C LYS A 131 18.11 -0.80 39.09
N GLU A 132 18.53 -1.95 39.61
CA GLU A 132 18.30 -2.24 41.03
C GLU A 132 19.60 -2.64 41.69
N GLN A 133 20.12 -1.65 42.38
CA GLN A 133 21.35 -1.58 43.12
C GLN A 133 21.23 -2.49 44.35
N TRP A 134 21.63 -3.76 44.20
CA TRP A 134 21.67 -4.71 45.31
C TRP A 134 22.68 -4.24 46.36
N ARG A 135 22.12 -3.89 47.52
CA ARG A 135 22.85 -3.51 48.73
C ARG A 135 23.78 -4.64 49.16
N ARG A 136 25.05 -4.32 49.42
CA ARG A 136 25.94 -5.20 50.16
C ARG A 136 25.46 -5.32 51.61
N PRO A 137 25.19 -6.51 52.15
CA PRO A 137 25.08 -6.69 53.58
C PRO A 137 26.48 -6.61 54.22
N ARG A 138 26.68 -5.72 55.19
CA ARG A 138 27.76 -5.85 56.17
C ARG A 138 27.48 -7.10 56.98
N VAL A 139 28.34 -8.10 56.89
CA VAL A 139 28.41 -9.16 57.89
C VAL A 139 29.66 -8.88 58.72
N ALA A 140 29.48 -8.18 59.84
CA ALA A 140 30.48 -8.11 60.90
C ALA A 140 30.21 -9.29 61.84
N GLY A 141 30.83 -10.43 61.54
CA GLY A 141 30.87 -11.59 62.41
C GLY A 141 31.80 -11.33 63.58
N GLN A 142 31.20 -11.09 64.73
CA GLN A 142 31.83 -11.04 66.05
C GLN A 142 32.15 -12.48 66.46
N VAL A 143 33.42 -12.80 66.75
CA VAL A 143 33.80 -14.02 67.47
C VAL A 143 34.78 -13.64 68.57
N SER A 144 34.38 -13.99 69.78
CA SER A 144 35.03 -13.68 71.07
C SER A 144 36.20 -14.60 71.39
N ARG A 145 37.01 -14.10 72.32
CA ARG A 145 37.72 -14.77 73.44
C ARG A 145 39.17 -15.26 73.27
N ALA A 146 40.00 -14.64 74.12
CA ALA A 146 40.88 -15.24 75.14
C ALA A 146 42.02 -16.18 74.69
N HIS A 147 43.25 -15.73 74.86
CA HIS A 147 44.10 -16.06 76.02
C HIS A 147 45.31 -15.13 76.09
#